data_AF-A0A431VRB0-F1
#
_entry.id   AF-A0A431VRB0-F1
#
_cell.length_a   1.000
_cell.length_b   1.000
_cell.length_c   1.000
_cell.angle_alpha   90.00
_cell.angle_beta   90.00
_cell.angle_gamma   90.00
#
_symmetry.space_group_name_H-M   'P 1'
#
loop_
_entity.id
_entity.type
_entity.pdbx_description
1 polymer ?
#
loop_
_entity_poly.entity_id
_entity_poly.type
_entity_poly.pdbx_seq_one_letter_code
_entity_poly.pdbx_strand_id
1 'polypeptide(L)'
;MLAGLFITSNFLPTKTPIITIPITLKLSALLVTALGLLIALELTSLTNKQLKITPTIPLHNFSNMLGYFPSIIHRLAPKIKLSLGQTIATHLIDQT
;
A
#
# COMPACT_ATOMS: atom_id res chain seq x y z
N MET A 1 11.14 18.06 -11.89
CA MET A 1 12.35 18.45 -11.12
C MET A 1 12.39 19.96 -10.85
N LEU A 2 12.25 20.81 -11.87
CA LEU A 2 12.19 22.29 -11.73
C LEU A 2 11.16 22.80 -10.72
N ALA A 3 9.91 22.31 -10.77
CA ALA A 3 8.87 22.74 -9.83
C ALA A 3 9.24 22.49 -8.35
N GLY A 4 9.86 21.33 -8.05
CA GLY A 4 10.29 21.01 -6.69
C GLY A 4 11.40 21.94 -6.18
N LEU A 5 12.35 22.28 -7.05
CA LEU A 5 13.39 23.26 -6.72
C LEU A 5 12.79 24.64 -6.45
N PHE A 6 11.89 25.12 -7.31
CA PHE A 6 11.23 26.43 -7.13
C PHE A 6 10.42 26.50 -5.84
N ILE A 7 9.66 25.45 -5.50
CA ILE A 7 8.87 25.43 -4.27
C ILE A 7 9.79 25.44 -3.05
N THR A 8 10.81 24.58 -3.01
CA THR A 8 11.71 24.46 -1.85
C THR A 8 12.60 25.68 -1.62
N SER A 9 12.99 26.41 -2.67
CA SER A 9 13.80 27.62 -2.55
C SER A 9 13.00 28.87 -2.15
N ASN A 10 11.70 28.91 -2.42
CA ASN A 10 10.85 30.07 -2.16
C ASN A 10 9.89 29.91 -0.96
N PHE A 11 9.73 28.69 -0.42
CA PHE A 11 8.94 28.48 0.80
C PHE A 11 9.72 28.84 2.07
N LEU A 12 9.09 29.59 2.98
CA LEU A 12 9.66 29.82 4.31
C LEU A 12 9.63 28.54 5.15
N PRO A 13 10.72 28.19 5.87
CA PRO A 13 10.73 27.05 6.77
C PRO A 13 9.72 27.25 7.92
N THR A 14 8.74 26.35 8.04
CA THR A 14 7.76 26.35 9.14
C THR A 14 8.29 25.66 10.40
N LYS A 15 9.36 24.87 10.28
CA LYS A 15 10.10 24.23 11.37
C LYS A 15 11.59 24.20 11.04
N THR A 16 12.43 24.06 12.06
CA THR A 16 13.88 23.92 11.90
C THR A 16 14.19 22.59 11.20
N PRO A 17 14.85 22.61 10.02
CA PRO A 17 15.20 21.39 9.32
C PRO A 17 16.34 20.67 10.07
N ILE A 18 16.20 19.34 10.21
CA ILE A 18 17.25 18.51 10.79
C ILE A 18 18.29 18.23 9.70
N ILE A 19 19.36 19.03 9.67
CA ILE A 19 20.46 18.91 8.69
C ILE A 19 21.65 18.09 9.21
N THR A 20 21.70 17.83 10.53
CA THR A 20 22.73 17.00 11.16
C THR A 20 22.19 15.60 11.38
N ILE A 21 22.58 14.67 10.51
CA ILE A 21 22.25 13.25 10.60
C ILE A 21 23.46 12.40 10.19
N PRO A 22 23.61 11.16 10.71
CA PRO A 22 24.68 10.26 10.31
C PRO A 22 24.69 9.99 8.80
N ILE A 23 25.88 9.77 8.23
CA ILE A 23 26.05 9.58 6.78
C ILE A 23 25.23 8.40 6.21
N THR A 24 25.10 7.33 7.00
CA THR A 24 24.31 6.14 6.66
C THR A 24 22.83 6.50 6.46
N LEU A 25 22.27 7.32 7.36
CA LEU A 25 20.89 7.78 7.27
C LEU A 25 20.71 8.80 6.13
N LYS A 26 21.69 9.70 5.95
CA LYS A 26 21.66 10.72 4.88
C LYS A 26 21.58 10.13 3.48
N LEU A 27 22.28 9.02 3.23
CA LEU A 27 22.31 8.36 1.92
C LEU A 27 21.27 7.24 1.74
N SER A 28 20.57 6.87 2.82
CA SER A 28 19.65 5.72 2.83
C SER A 28 18.59 5.76 1.73
N ALA A 29 17.90 6.89 1.55
CA ALA A 29 16.84 7.03 0.56
C ALA A 29 17.35 6.81 -0.88
N LEU A 30 18.54 7.33 -1.20
CA LEU A 30 19.16 7.15 -2.51
C LEU A 30 19.54 5.68 -2.74
N LEU A 31 20.19 5.06 -1.75
CA LEU A 31 20.62 3.66 -1.84
C LEU A 31 19.44 2.69 -1.96
N VAL A 32 18.40 2.85 -1.13
CA VAL A 32 17.20 2.00 -1.17
C VAL A 32 16.47 2.15 -2.50
N THR A 33 16.36 3.37 -3.03
CA THR A 33 15.73 3.61 -4.34
C THR A 33 16.53 2.96 -5.47
N ALA A 34 17.86 3.10 -5.46
CA ALA A 34 18.73 2.48 -6.46
C ALA A 34 18.66 0.93 -6.40
N LEU A 35 18.71 0.35 -5.20
CA LEU A 35 18.56 -1.09 -5.00
C LEU A 35 17.18 -1.58 -5.46
N GLY A 36 16.11 -0.88 -5.10
CA GLY A 36 14.76 -1.20 -5.56
C GLY A 36 14.63 -1.18 -7.08
N LEU A 37 15.24 -0.19 -7.74
CA LEU A 37 15.28 -0.10 -9.20
C LEU A 37 16.04 -1.28 -9.83
N LEU A 38 17.21 -1.63 -9.31
CA LEU A 38 18.00 -2.76 -9.81
C LEU A 38 17.25 -4.09 -9.64
N ILE A 39 16.64 -4.31 -8.48
CA ILE A 39 15.84 -5.52 -8.22
C ILE A 39 14.63 -5.58 -9.16
N ALA A 40 13.92 -4.46 -9.35
CA ALA A 40 12.76 -4.41 -10.24
C ALA A 40 13.15 -4.66 -11.71
N LEU A 41 14.28 -4.12 -12.16
CA LEU A 41 14.79 -4.33 -13.52
C LEU A 41 15.09 -5.81 -13.77
N GLU A 42 15.78 -6.46 -12.85
CA GLU A 42 16.10 -7.87 -12.97
C GLU A 42 14.85 -8.74 -12.87
N LEU A 43 13.93 -8.44 -11.94
CA LEU A 43 12.68 -9.20 -11.83
C LEU A 43 11.84 -9.08 -13.10
N THR A 44 11.83 -7.89 -13.74
CA THR A 44 11.14 -7.66 -15.01
C THR A 44 11.81 -8.44 -16.14
N SER A 45 13.15 -8.51 -16.18
CA SER A 45 13.89 -9.27 -17.19
C SER A 45 13.55 -10.78 -17.14
N LEU A 46 13.36 -11.32 -15.92
CA LEU A 46 12.98 -12.70 -15.68
C LEU A 46 11.54 -13.04 -16.11
N THR A 47 10.65 -12.06 -16.28
CA THR A 47 9.26 -12.32 -16.71
C THR A 47 9.16 -12.90 -18.13
N ASN A 48 10.17 -12.65 -18.97
CA ASN A 48 10.24 -13.22 -20.32
C ASN A 48 10.65 -14.70 -20.34
N LYS A 49 10.94 -15.30 -19.18
CA LYS A 49 11.39 -16.70 -19.04
C LYS A 49 10.46 -17.45 -18.08
N GLN A 50 9.99 -18.63 -18.50
CA GLN A 50 9.26 -19.52 -17.60
C GLN A 50 10.26 -20.29 -16.70
N LEU A 51 10.57 -19.74 -15.52
CA LEU A 51 11.53 -20.35 -14.58
C LEU A 51 10.94 -21.50 -13.76
N LYS A 52 9.64 -21.46 -13.47
CA LYS A 52 8.92 -22.50 -12.71
C LYS A 52 7.61 -22.81 -13.40
N ILE A 53 7.31 -24.10 -13.59
CA ILE A 53 6.02 -24.54 -14.15
C ILE A 53 4.87 -24.12 -13.23
N THR A 54 5.06 -24.22 -11.91
CA THR A 54 4.12 -23.78 -10.87
C THR A 54 4.77 -22.74 -9.95
N PRO A 55 4.41 -21.45 -10.07
CA PRO A 55 4.96 -20.41 -9.20
C PRO A 55 4.37 -20.48 -7.79
N THR A 56 5.08 -19.89 -6.82
CA THR A 56 4.58 -19.70 -5.45
C THR A 56 3.68 -18.46 -5.39
N ILE A 57 2.37 -18.67 -5.40
CA ILE A 57 1.35 -17.62 -5.56
C ILE A 57 0.87 -16.93 -4.26
N PRO A 58 0.90 -17.53 -3.04
CA PRO A 58 0.24 -16.93 -1.86
C PRO A 58 0.65 -15.48 -1.55
N LEU A 59 1.95 -15.17 -1.60
CA LEU A 59 2.45 -13.82 -1.32
C LEU A 59 2.06 -12.82 -2.41
N HIS A 60 2.08 -13.24 -3.67
CA HIS A 60 1.62 -12.44 -4.81
C HIS A 60 0.13 -12.10 -4.65
N ASN A 61 -0.71 -13.08 -4.30
CA ASN A 61 -2.14 -12.85 -4.10
C ASN A 61 -2.40 -11.89 -2.94
N PHE A 62 -1.69 -12.03 -1.82
CA PHE A 62 -1.82 -11.10 -0.70
C PHE A 62 -1.52 -9.65 -1.13
N SER A 63 -0.41 -9.43 -1.83
CA SER A 63 -0.04 -8.10 -2.32
C SER A 63 -1.04 -7.55 -3.34
N ASN A 64 -1.44 -8.37 -4.33
CA ASN A 64 -2.35 -7.96 -5.41
C ASN A 64 -3.80 -7.74 -4.92
N MET A 65 -4.24 -8.48 -3.90
CA MET A 65 -5.59 -8.35 -3.32
C MET A 65 -5.67 -7.32 -2.18
N LEU A 66 -4.72 -6.38 -2.10
CA LEU A 66 -4.68 -5.33 -1.07
C LEU A 66 -4.73 -5.89 0.36
N GLY A 67 -3.99 -6.97 0.60
CA GLY A 67 -4.00 -7.68 1.88
C GLY A 67 -5.35 -8.33 2.22
N TYR A 68 -6.16 -8.63 1.20
CA TYR A 68 -7.55 -9.11 1.32
C TYR A 68 -8.50 -8.11 1.99
N PHE A 69 -8.13 -6.83 2.09
CA PHE A 69 -8.95 -5.83 2.76
C PHE A 69 -10.34 -5.67 2.11
N PRO A 70 -10.48 -5.49 0.79
CA PRO A 70 -11.82 -5.33 0.19
C PRO A 70 -12.68 -6.58 0.33
N SER A 71 -12.10 -7.78 0.19
CA SER A 71 -12.86 -9.04 0.28
C SER A 71 -13.37 -9.29 1.69
N ILE A 72 -12.66 -8.85 2.72
CA ILE A 72 -13.09 -8.95 4.11
C ILE A 72 -14.01 -7.79 4.47
N ILE A 73 -13.52 -6.55 4.39
CA ILE A 73 -14.21 -5.37 4.94
C ILE A 73 -15.44 -4.98 4.13
N HIS A 74 -15.35 -4.91 2.79
CA HIS A 74 -16.51 -4.54 1.95
C HIS A 74 -17.59 -5.63 1.93
N ARG A 75 -17.32 -6.84 2.41
CA ARG A 75 -18.34 -7.89 2.54
C ARG A 75 -18.88 -8.00 3.96
N LEU A 76 -17.98 -8.02 4.95
CA LEU A 76 -18.35 -8.21 6.35
C LEU A 76 -19.13 -7.02 6.90
N ALA A 77 -18.67 -5.78 6.65
CA ALA A 77 -19.33 -4.60 7.20
C ALA A 77 -20.76 -4.43 6.68
N PRO A 78 -21.05 -4.54 5.37
CA PRO A 78 -22.43 -4.52 4.89
C PRO A 78 -23.25 -5.70 5.38
N LYS A 79 -22.69 -6.92 5.44
CA LYS A 79 -23.40 -8.10 5.95
C LYS A 79 -23.90 -7.90 7.38
N ILE A 80 -23.06 -7.36 8.27
CA ILE A 80 -23.44 -7.09 9.65
C ILE A 80 -24.58 -6.06 9.69
N LYS A 81 -24.46 -4.96 8.93
CA LYS A 81 -25.49 -3.91 8.88
C LYS A 81 -26.82 -4.43 8.36
N LEU A 82 -26.80 -5.19 7.26
CA LEU A 82 -28.00 -5.75 6.65
C LEU A 82 -28.65 -6.79 7.55
N SER A 83 -27.86 -7.67 8.17
CA SER A 83 -28.37 -8.67 9.11
C SER A 83 -29.03 -8.00 10.32
N LEU A 84 -28.41 -6.99 10.91
CA LEU A 84 -28.98 -6.25 12.03
C LEU A 84 -30.26 -5.51 11.62
N GLY A 85 -30.24 -4.83 10.46
CA GLY A 85 -31.40 -4.14 9.93
C GLY A 85 -32.58 -5.07 9.67
N GLN A 86 -32.32 -6.26 9.11
CA GLN A 86 -33.33 -7.30 8.93
C GLN A 86 -33.89 -7.74 10.29
N THR A 87 -33.04 -8.09 11.25
CA THR A 87 -33.50 -8.56 12.57
C THR A 87 -34.37 -7.52 13.28
N ILE A 88 -34.02 -6.23 13.19
CA ILE A 88 -34.83 -5.15 13.76
C ILE A 88 -36.20 -5.07 13.08
N ALA A 89 -36.23 -5.04 11.74
CA ALA A 89 -37.49 -4.95 11.00
C ALA A 89 -38.41 -6.16 11.26
N THR A 90 -37.88 -7.38 11.09
CA THR A 90 -38.71 -8.59 11.07
C THR A 90 -39.03 -9.17 12.45
N HIS A 91 -38.16 -8.97 13.46
CA HIS A 91 -38.30 -9.63 14.76
C HIS A 91 -38.57 -8.68 15.92
N LEU A 92 -38.31 -7.38 15.77
CA LEU A 92 -38.49 -6.40 16.85
C LEU A 92 -39.63 -5.41 16.60
N ILE A 93 -40.00 -5.15 15.34
CA ILE A 93 -41.03 -4.15 14.98
C ILE A 93 -42.26 -4.81 14.36
N ASP A 94 -42.11 -5.71 13.38
CA ASP A 94 -43.25 -6.29 12.63
C ASP A 94 -43.97 -7.48 13.31
N GLN A 95 -43.60 -7.86 14.54
CA GLN A 95 -44.28 -8.93 15.31
C GLN A 95 -45.25 -8.42 16.40
N THR A 96 -45.59 -7.13 16.38
CA THR A 96 -46.74 -6.55 17.13
C THR A 96 -47.77 -6.03 16.15
#